data_AF-A0A7G9BJW9-F1
#
_entry.id   AF-A0A7G9BJW9-F1
#
_cell.length_a   1.000
_cell.length_b   1.000
_cell.length_c   1.000
_cell.angle_alpha   90.00
_cell.angle_beta   90.00
_cell.angle_gamma   90.00
#
_symmetry.space_group_name_H-M   'P 1'
#
loop_
_entity.id
_entity.type
_entity.pdbx_description
1 polymer ?
#
loop_
_entity_poly.entity_id
_entity_poly.type
_entity_poly.pdbx_seq_one_letter_code
_entity_poly.pdbx_strand_id
1 'polypeptide(L)' 'MERQQETNRSINPKKAAAILAKNGVHLNEKKVEEILDVMYFLAKLIVNQNFKK' A
#
# COMPACT_ATOMS: atom_id res chain seq x y z
N MET A 1 21.52 -20.64 2.79
CA MET A 1 20.31 -20.07 3.42
C MET A 1 20.31 -18.59 3.10
N GLU A 2 19.62 -18.19 2.03
CA GLU A 2 19.56 -16.78 1.65
C GLU A 2 18.65 -16.03 2.62
N ARG A 3 19.20 -14.99 3.25
CA ARG A 3 18.47 -14.12 4.17
C ARG A 3 17.33 -13.45 3.40
N GLN A 4 16.09 -13.77 3.76
CA GLN A 4 14.93 -13.00 3.32
C GLN A 4 15.12 -11.57 3.84
N GLN A 5 15.51 -10.65 2.96
CA GLN A 5 15.42 -9.23 3.24
C GLN A 5 13.92 -8.93 3.37
N GLU A 6 13.47 -8.72 4.60
CA GLU A 6 12.20 -8.04 4.89
C GLU A 6 12.32 -6.62 4.32
N THR A 7 12.10 -6.50 3.01
CA THR A 7 11.85 -5.22 2.38
C THR A 7 10.64 -4.66 3.09
N ASN A 8 10.82 -3.58 3.83
CA ASN A 8 9.72 -2.89 4.46
C ASN A 8 8.83 -2.34 3.31
N ARG A 9 7.83 -3.13 2.89
CA ARG A 9 7.00 -2.92 1.68
C ARG A 9 6.01 -1.77 1.85
N SER A 10 6.35 -0.77 2.65
CA SER A 10 5.55 0.44 2.79
C SER A 10 5.62 1.24 1.49
N ILE A 11 4.49 1.32 0.80
CA ILE A 11 4.29 2.19 -0.37
C ILE A 11 3.87 3.57 0.15
N ASN A 12 4.60 4.60 -0.25
CA ASN A 12 4.26 6.00 0.04
C ASN A 12 3.43 6.62 -1.10
N PRO A 13 2.77 7.78 -0.88
CA PRO A 13 1.91 8.42 -1.89
C PRO A 13 2.60 8.66 -3.24
N LYS A 14 3.87 9.09 -3.24
CA LYS A 14 4.63 9.31 -4.48
C LYS A 14 4.82 8.03 -5.30
N LYS A 15 5.15 6.92 -4.63
CA LYS A 15 5.28 5.60 -5.29
C LYS A 15 3.93 5.12 -5.81
N ALA A 16 2.86 5.27 -5.03
CA ALA A 16 1.52 4.90 -5.47
C ALA A 16 1.05 5.73 -6.67
N ALA A 17 1.31 7.04 -6.67
CA ALA A 17 1.00 7.92 -7.81
C ALA A 17 1.71 7.47 -9.08
N ALA A 18 3.00 7.10 -8.99
CA ALA A 18 3.76 6.59 -10.12
C ALA A 18 3.21 5.25 -10.64
N ILE A 19 2.77 4.36 -9.75
CA ILE A 19 2.14 3.08 -10.13
C ILE A 19 0.80 3.35 -10.84
N LEU A 20 -0.05 4.21 -10.28
CA LEU A 20 -1.34 4.57 -10.87
C LEU A 20 -1.16 5.20 -12.25
N ALA A 21 -0.22 6.12 -12.40
CA ALA A 21 0.09 6.77 -13.67
C ALA A 21 0.54 5.78 -14.75
N LYS A 22 1.37 4.80 -14.40
CA LYS A 22 1.76 3.70 -15.32
C LYS A 22 0.57 2.88 -15.83
N ASN A 23 -0.55 2.89 -15.10
CA ASN A 23 -1.79 2.21 -15.46
C ASN A 23 -2.84 3.17 -16.05
N GLY A 24 -2.44 4.39 -16.44
CA GLY A 24 -3.31 5.39 -17.05
C GLY A 24 -4.14 6.22 -16.06
N VAL A 25 -4.01 5.98 -14.75
CA VAL A 25 -4.75 6.69 -13.71
C VAL A 25 -3.91 7.84 -13.16
N HIS A 26 -4.27 9.06 -13.55
CA HIS A 26 -3.60 10.28 -13.11
C HIS A 26 -4.43 10.97 -12.03
N LEU A 27 -3.93 10.96 -10.80
CA LEU A 27 -4.57 11.56 -9.65
C LEU A 27 -3.59 12.52 -8.96
N ASN A 28 -4.14 13.53 -8.27
CA ASN A 28 -3.32 14.39 -7.43
C ASN A 28 -2.85 13.64 -6.16
N GLU A 29 -1.79 14.14 -5.53
CA GLU A 29 -1.16 13.49 -4.38
C GLU A 29 -2.15 13.26 -3.21
N LYS A 30 -3.02 14.24 -2.93
CA LYS A 30 -4.06 14.12 -1.90
C LYS A 30 -5.00 12.95 -2.15
N LYS A 31 -5.43 12.74 -3.40
CA LYS A 31 -6.34 11.64 -3.73
C LYS A 31 -5.65 10.28 -3.67
N VAL A 32 -4.37 10.23 -4.02
CA VAL A 32 -3.55 9.02 -3.89
C VAL A 32 -3.34 8.66 -2.41
N GLU A 33 -3.13 9.66 -1.55
CA GLU A 33 -3.04 9.48 -0.10
C GLU A 33 -4.33 8.90 0.48
N GLU A 34 -5.50 9.49 0.15
CA GLU A 34 -6.81 8.96 0.57
C GLU A 34 -7.00 7.48 0.17
N ILE A 35 -6.60 7.10 -1.05
CA ILE A 35 -6.69 5.72 -1.53
C ILE A 35 -5.77 4.80 -0.74
N LEU A 36 -4.52 5.20 -0.53
CA LEU A 36 -3.56 4.42 0.23
C LEU A 36 -4.02 4.18 1.67
N ASP A 37 -4.58 5.19 2.32
CA ASP A 37 -5.10 5.07 3.69
C ASP A 37 -6.20 4.01 3.77
N VAL A 38 -7.13 3.99 2.81
CA VAL A 38 -8.16 2.96 2.73
C VAL A 38 -7.53 1.58 2.52
N MET A 39 -6.57 1.45 1.60
CA MET A 39 -5.91 0.16 1.35
C MET A 39 -5.17 -0.37 2.58
N TYR A 40 -4.48 0.51 3.33
CA TYR A 40 -3.81 0.13 4.57
C TYR A 40 -4.78 -0.24 5.68
N PHE A 41 -5.90 0.48 5.78
CA PHE A 41 -6.96 0.13 6.72
C PHE A 41 -7.51 -1.28 6.45
N LEU A 42 -7.82 -1.58 5.18
CA LEU A 42 -8.30 -2.91 4.78
C LEU A 42 -7.26 -4.00 5.05
N ALA A 43 -5.99 -3.74 4.73
CA ALA A 43 -4.91 -4.69 5.01
C ALA A 43 -4.79 -5.00 6.51
N LYS A 44 -4.87 -3.98 7.36
CA LYS A 44 -4.89 -4.15 8.82
C LYS A 44 -6.08 -4.98 9.30
N LEU A 45 -7.27 -4.78 8.71
CA LEU A 45 -8.45 -5.58 9.05
C LEU A 45 -8.24 -7.07 8.73
N ILE A 46 -7.68 -7.39 7.56
CA ILE A 46 -7.40 -8.78 7.16
C ILE A 46 -6.37 -9.42 8.10
N VAL A 47 -5.30 -8.71 8.43
CA VAL A 47 -4.28 -9.18 9.40
C VAL A 47 -4.94 -9.43 10.76
N ASN A 48 -5.72 -8.49 11.28
CA ASN A 48 -6.40 -8.66 12.57
C ASN A 48 -7.37 -9.85 12.59
N GLN A 49 -8.02 -10.19 11.47
CA GLN A 49 -8.90 -11.35 11.37
C GLN A 49 -8.14 -12.68 11.31
N ASN A 50 -6.95 -12.72 10.71
CA ASN A 50 -6.18 -13.96 10.55
C ASN A 50 -5.25 -14.28 11.73
N PHE A 51 -4.83 -13.26 12.49
CA PHE A 51 -3.90 -13.44 13.62
C PHE A 51 -4.57 -13.45 15.01
N LYS A 52 -5.87 -13.14 15.10
CA LYS A 52 -6.67 -13.34 16.33
C LYS A 52 -7.50 -14.61 16.21
N LYS A 53 -6.85 -15.76 16.40
CA LYS A 53 -7.52 -17.00 16.81
C LYS A 53 -7.38 -17.17 18.31
#